data_AF-A0A3S4DSG1-F1
#
_entry.id   AF-A0A3S4DSG1-F1
#
_cell.length_a   1.000
_cell.length_b   1.000
_cell.length_c   1.000
_cell.angle_alpha   90.00
_cell.angle_beta   90.00
_cell.angle_gamma   90.00
#
_symmetry.space_group_name_H-M   'P 1'
#
loop_
_entity.id
_entity.type
_entity.pdbx_description
1 polymer ?
#
loop_
_entity_poly.entity_id
_entity_poly.type
_entity_poly.pdbx_seq_one_letter_code
_entity_poly.pdbx_strand_id
1 'polypeptide(L)'
;MLTIKTFNGFALDFDNPNAMEPGRPMYNVVVTGTSAIVPMSSGGRFELYGTDFTYDPIAMHATGNVNKILYFRNDVLMAEASNANIDAATVFNLAKMPYGGGQVLNYLLQGSDRFELGSGNDNVWNSAGADYIDGGEGYDSVRYFDSKSGYTLTRDSDGIVYVKNAAGVVDTLKNIERIDFGDGSITTDQIAQPANPGGLLLGGDGSTIEGKGTLDTVTYSAAKGNYSFARNGDSITVSDSNGVANVLVNVERLSFSDGVLALDIDGNAGMAYRLYQAALERTPDNDGLKYWIGRLDSGDTNLAALADSFINSPEFKSTYGDERSVSNSKFVELLYTHTLGRNYDQDGYNYWVSKLNGNETNRRDLLAFFSESNENKAQVHDAISDGIWLT
;
A
#
# COMPACT_ATOMS: atom_id res chain seq x y z
N MET A 1 10.86 -3.89 7.67
CA MET A 1 10.27 -2.66 8.21
C MET A 1 10.91 -2.40 9.55
N LEU A 2 11.66 -1.29 9.66
CA LEU A 2 12.22 -0.86 10.94
C LEU A 2 11.08 -0.32 11.80
N THR A 3 11.08 -0.64 13.10
CA THR A 3 10.13 -0.04 14.04
C THR A 3 10.87 0.80 15.06
N ILE A 4 10.50 2.08 15.16
CA ILE A 4 11.05 3.06 16.09
C ILE A 4 9.99 3.43 17.12
N LYS A 5 10.30 3.22 18.40
CA LYS A 5 9.44 3.60 19.52
C LYS A 5 10.11 4.68 20.35
N THR A 6 9.43 5.76 20.68
CA THR A 6 9.91 6.77 21.65
C THR A 6 9.12 6.71 22.94
N PHE A 7 9.73 7.16 24.05
CA PHE A 7 9.21 6.86 25.39
C PHE A 7 8.90 8.08 26.28
N ASN A 8 9.32 9.31 25.93
CA ASN A 8 9.14 10.50 26.78
C ASN A 8 9.28 11.85 26.02
N GLY A 9 8.32 12.24 25.18
CA GLY A 9 8.29 13.56 24.51
C GLY A 9 9.59 13.91 23.78
N PHE A 10 10.15 12.93 23.07
CA PHE A 10 11.45 13.03 22.43
C PHE A 10 11.27 13.46 20.99
N ALA A 11 11.55 14.74 20.72
CA ALA A 11 11.72 15.20 19.34
C ALA A 11 12.85 14.44 18.65
N LEU A 12 12.51 13.72 17.58
CA LEU A 12 13.44 13.20 16.60
C LEU A 12 13.88 14.38 15.70
N ASP A 13 14.67 15.29 16.28
CA ASP A 13 15.22 16.48 15.61
C ASP A 13 16.64 16.18 15.11
N PHE A 14 16.83 16.19 13.78
CA PHE A 14 18.02 15.65 13.12
C PHE A 14 18.91 16.70 12.39
N ASP A 15 18.65 18.00 12.52
CA ASP A 15 19.44 19.07 11.87
C ASP A 15 19.93 20.10 12.89
N ASN A 16 21.23 20.08 13.11
CA ASN A 16 21.98 21.33 13.15
C ASN A 16 22.98 21.30 11.98
N PRO A 17 22.72 22.01 10.87
CA PRO A 17 23.57 21.99 9.70
C PRO A 17 24.85 22.84 9.85
N ASN A 18 25.10 23.48 11.01
CA ASN A 18 26.22 24.40 11.22
C ASN A 18 27.15 24.03 12.40
N ALA A 19 27.66 22.79 12.46
CA ALA A 19 28.74 22.44 13.40
C ALA A 19 29.90 21.72 12.70
N MET A 20 30.65 22.46 11.88
CA MET A 20 31.99 22.07 11.45
C MET A 20 33.00 22.43 12.56
N GLU A 21 33.61 21.43 13.20
CA GLU A 21 34.95 21.57 13.81
C GLU A 21 35.66 20.19 13.72
N PRO A 22 36.73 20.05 12.91
CA PRO A 22 37.50 18.81 12.84
C PRO A 22 38.49 18.70 14.02
N GLY A 23 38.53 17.55 14.71
CA GLY A 23 39.73 17.16 15.47
C GLY A 23 39.60 16.68 16.92
N ARG A 24 38.57 15.90 17.31
CA ARG A 24 38.59 15.18 18.60
C ARG A 24 38.56 13.65 18.41
N PRO A 25 39.35 12.88 19.20
CA PRO A 25 39.44 11.43 19.05
C PRO A 25 38.17 10.71 19.50
N MET A 26 37.88 9.58 18.87
CA MET A 26 36.70 8.74 19.08
C MET A 26 36.67 8.15 20.50
N TYR A 27 35.56 8.31 21.20
CA TYR A 27 35.37 7.79 22.56
C TYR A 27 35.08 6.28 22.52
N ASN A 28 35.81 5.52 23.33
CA ASN A 28 35.71 4.09 23.64
C ASN A 28 34.37 3.42 23.26
N VAL A 29 34.31 2.78 22.08
CA VAL A 29 33.26 1.82 21.75
C VAL A 29 33.54 0.54 22.53
N VAL A 30 32.58 0.08 23.34
CA VAL A 30 32.70 -1.15 24.11
C VAL A 30 31.88 -2.23 23.43
N VAL A 31 32.52 -3.35 23.09
CA VAL A 31 31.90 -4.46 22.39
C VAL A 31 32.02 -5.73 23.21
N THR A 32 30.89 -6.40 23.41
CA THR A 32 30.81 -7.74 24.00
C THR A 32 30.02 -8.57 23.02
N GLY A 33 30.50 -9.73 22.54
CA GLY A 33 30.12 -10.42 21.28
C GLY A 33 28.68 -10.40 20.71
N THR A 34 27.67 -9.95 21.45
CA THR A 34 26.27 -9.72 21.01
C THR A 34 25.79 -8.25 21.12
N SER A 35 26.63 -7.31 21.55
CA SER A 35 26.27 -5.90 21.73
C SER A 35 27.44 -4.93 21.63
N ALA A 36 27.13 -3.67 21.31
CA ALA A 36 28.07 -2.56 21.27
C ALA A 36 27.49 -1.30 21.92
N ILE A 37 28.30 -0.58 22.69
CA ILE A 37 27.92 0.70 23.29
C ILE A 37 28.72 1.81 22.61
N VAL A 38 27.99 2.78 22.04
CA VAL A 38 28.55 3.93 21.32
C VAL A 38 28.22 5.21 22.11
N PRO A 39 29.16 5.74 22.91
CA PRO A 39 28.95 6.98 23.65
C PRO A 39 28.94 8.20 22.70
N MET A 40 28.06 9.16 22.99
CA MET A 40 27.95 10.42 22.24
C MET A 40 28.61 11.56 23.00
N SER A 41 29.25 12.46 22.28
CA SER A 41 29.86 13.69 22.80
C SER A 41 28.85 14.64 23.49
N SER A 42 27.56 14.49 23.20
CA SER A 42 26.45 15.23 23.80
C SER A 42 25.90 14.62 25.11
N GLY A 43 26.54 13.57 25.65
CA GLY A 43 26.11 12.93 26.90
C GLY A 43 25.02 11.84 26.74
N GLY A 44 24.69 11.47 25.51
CA GLY A 44 23.88 10.29 25.19
C GLY A 44 24.72 9.05 24.89
N ARG A 45 24.07 7.91 24.68
CA ARG A 45 24.71 6.71 24.11
C ARG A 45 23.72 5.93 23.26
N PHE A 46 24.26 5.23 22.27
CA PHE A 46 23.54 4.14 21.63
C PHE A 46 24.00 2.81 22.23
N GLU A 47 23.05 1.91 22.46
CA GLU A 47 23.31 0.50 22.71
C GLU A 47 22.79 -0.31 21.53
N LEU A 48 23.67 -1.06 20.90
CA LEU A 48 23.41 -1.87 19.73
C LEU A 48 23.39 -3.33 20.14
N TYR A 49 22.42 -4.09 19.66
CA TYR A 49 22.24 -5.50 19.96
C TYR A 49 22.17 -6.29 18.66
N GLY A 50 22.90 -7.39 18.59
CA GLY A 50 23.15 -8.09 17.33
C GLY A 50 23.68 -9.51 17.47
N THR A 51 23.96 -10.13 16.32
CA THR A 51 24.55 -11.47 16.21
C THR A 51 25.94 -11.39 15.60
N ASP A 52 26.85 -12.23 16.10
CA ASP A 52 28.25 -12.33 15.65
C ASP A 52 28.98 -10.97 15.56
N PHE A 53 28.69 -10.08 16.52
CA PHE A 53 29.25 -8.74 16.52
C PHE A 53 30.72 -8.77 17.00
N THR A 54 31.64 -8.35 16.14
CA THR A 54 33.06 -8.23 16.49
C THR A 54 33.56 -6.82 16.24
N TYR A 55 34.56 -6.36 17.01
CA TYR A 55 35.22 -5.07 16.80
C TYR A 55 36.73 -5.21 16.94
N ASP A 56 37.44 -4.82 15.89
CA ASP A 56 38.90 -4.66 15.87
C ASP A 56 39.24 -3.20 16.22
N PRO A 57 39.81 -2.94 17.42
CA PRO A 57 40.16 -1.59 17.86
C PRO A 57 41.37 -1.01 17.14
N ILE A 58 42.20 -1.84 16.48
CA ILE A 58 43.41 -1.40 15.78
C ILE A 58 43.06 -1.05 14.33
N ALA A 59 42.34 -1.93 13.64
CA ALA A 59 41.87 -1.67 12.28
C ALA A 59 40.71 -0.67 12.27
N MET A 60 40.08 -0.43 13.43
CA MET A 60 38.84 0.29 13.58
C MET A 60 37.83 -0.33 12.60
N HIS A 61 37.37 -1.53 12.89
CA HIS A 61 36.49 -2.28 12.00
C HIS A 61 35.53 -3.14 12.82
N ALA A 62 34.26 -3.18 12.45
CA ALA A 62 33.27 -4.04 13.09
C ALA A 62 32.63 -4.99 12.07
N THR A 63 32.31 -6.22 12.47
CA THR A 63 31.59 -7.23 11.67
C THR A 63 30.36 -7.76 12.43
N GLY A 64 29.39 -8.36 11.73
CA GLY A 64 28.16 -8.90 12.32
C GLY A 64 26.90 -8.14 11.86
N ASN A 65 25.75 -8.50 12.44
CA ASN A 65 24.46 -7.82 12.17
C ASN A 65 23.91 -7.20 13.45
N VAL A 66 23.44 -5.96 13.39
CA VAL A 66 22.72 -5.27 14.47
C VAL A 66 21.24 -5.33 14.17
N ASN A 67 20.48 -5.91 15.10
CA ASN A 67 19.04 -6.18 14.99
C ASN A 67 18.18 -5.22 15.82
N LYS A 68 18.78 -4.58 16.81
CA LYS A 68 18.12 -3.66 17.74
C LYS A 68 19.08 -2.56 18.17
N ILE A 69 18.56 -1.34 18.25
CA ILE A 69 19.27 -0.13 18.65
C ILE A 69 18.46 0.56 19.75
N LEU A 70 19.10 0.86 20.86
CA LEU A 70 18.54 1.69 21.93
C LEU A 70 19.30 3.01 21.97
N TYR A 71 18.58 4.11 22.10
CA TYR A 71 19.15 5.42 22.32
C TYR A 71 18.82 5.90 23.73
N PHE A 72 19.86 6.26 24.47
CA PHE A 72 19.76 6.79 25.83
C PHE A 72 20.31 8.20 25.90
N ARG A 73 19.71 9.03 26.75
CA ARG A 73 20.23 10.34 27.15
C ARG A 73 20.17 10.44 28.67
N ASN A 74 21.29 10.76 29.33
CA ASN A 74 21.36 10.81 30.80
C ASN A 74 20.79 9.54 31.48
N ASP A 75 21.11 8.35 30.93
CA ASP A 75 20.61 7.04 31.37
C ASP A 75 19.10 6.80 31.24
N VAL A 76 18.34 7.72 30.65
CA VAL A 76 16.94 7.53 30.30
C VAL A 76 16.84 6.98 28.88
N LEU A 77 16.06 5.92 28.69
CA LEU A 77 15.75 5.38 27.37
C LEU A 77 14.86 6.38 26.62
N MET A 78 15.33 6.84 25.47
CA MET A 78 14.67 7.85 24.65
C MET A 78 13.98 7.22 23.44
N ALA A 79 14.67 6.29 22.77
CA ALA A 79 14.14 5.61 21.60
C ALA A 79 14.65 4.16 21.47
N GLU A 80 13.83 3.28 20.91
CA GLU A 80 14.19 1.92 20.52
C GLU A 80 13.90 1.75 19.03
N ALA A 81 14.91 1.39 18.24
CA ALA A 81 14.74 0.89 16.89
C ALA A 81 14.92 -0.64 16.89
N SER A 82 13.96 -1.36 16.32
CA SER A 82 13.91 -2.83 16.30
C SER A 82 13.69 -3.34 14.88
N ASN A 83 14.17 -4.55 14.59
CA ASN A 83 14.17 -5.15 13.24
C ASN A 83 15.05 -4.39 12.22
N ALA A 84 16.02 -3.61 12.71
CA ALA A 84 17.05 -3.06 11.85
C ALA A 84 17.89 -4.22 11.35
N ASN A 85 18.06 -4.46 10.05
CA ASN A 85 19.03 -5.46 9.60
C ASN A 85 20.24 -4.72 9.05
N ILE A 86 21.14 -4.32 9.96
CA ILE A 86 22.25 -3.43 9.63
C ILE A 86 23.55 -4.21 9.78
N ASP A 87 24.40 -4.22 8.75
CA ASP A 87 25.74 -4.77 8.90
C ASP A 87 26.61 -3.91 9.82
N ALA A 88 27.58 -4.53 10.48
CA ALA A 88 28.43 -3.83 11.43
C ALA A 88 29.41 -2.84 10.78
N ALA A 89 29.67 -2.94 9.46
CA ALA A 89 30.47 -1.95 8.74
C ALA A 89 29.72 -0.61 8.63
N THR A 90 28.40 -0.68 8.44
CA THR A 90 27.49 0.46 8.47
C THR A 90 27.43 1.05 9.87
N VAL A 91 27.27 0.23 10.91
CA VAL A 91 27.36 0.63 12.33
C VAL A 91 28.68 1.34 12.66
N PHE A 92 29.76 0.89 12.04
CA PHE A 92 31.07 1.49 12.24
C PHE A 92 31.18 2.88 11.57
N ASN A 93 30.54 3.11 10.42
CA ASN A 93 30.41 4.44 9.83
C ASN A 93 29.56 5.36 10.71
N LEU A 94 28.50 4.83 11.33
CA LEU A 94 27.69 5.54 12.31
C LEU A 94 28.51 6.00 13.53
N ALA A 95 29.41 5.15 14.03
CA ALA A 95 30.32 5.48 15.13
C ALA A 95 31.41 6.51 14.76
N LYS A 96 31.63 6.76 13.46
CA LYS A 96 32.61 7.70 12.92
C LYS A 96 32.03 9.09 12.58
N MET A 97 30.72 9.27 12.68
CA MET A 97 30.08 10.55 12.39
C MET A 97 30.41 11.57 13.51
N PRO A 98 30.97 12.76 13.19
CA PRO A 98 31.53 13.67 14.20
C PRO A 98 30.52 14.18 15.25
N TYR A 99 29.22 14.30 14.92
CA TYR A 99 28.13 14.56 15.85
C TYR A 99 26.78 14.11 15.25
N GLY A 100 25.90 13.59 16.11
CA GLY A 100 24.44 13.58 15.89
C GLY A 100 23.83 12.22 15.56
N GLY A 101 23.08 11.66 16.51
CA GLY A 101 22.26 10.45 16.32
C GLY A 101 21.20 10.57 15.21
N GLY A 102 20.99 11.75 14.64
CA GLY A 102 20.08 11.94 13.52
C GLY A 102 20.57 11.49 12.16
N GLN A 103 21.89 11.47 11.95
CA GLN A 103 22.45 10.96 10.69
C GLN A 103 22.40 9.42 10.63
N VAL A 104 22.34 8.77 11.79
CA VAL A 104 22.13 7.33 11.94
C VAL A 104 20.72 6.96 11.53
N LEU A 105 19.71 7.59 12.14
CA LEU A 105 18.32 7.28 11.85
C LEU A 105 17.97 7.61 10.39
N ASN A 106 18.42 8.73 9.83
CA ASN A 106 18.20 9.05 8.40
C ASN A 106 18.72 7.98 7.43
N TYR A 107 19.78 7.24 7.79
CA TYR A 107 20.26 6.12 6.97
C TYR A 107 19.38 4.88 7.13
N LEU A 108 18.89 4.63 8.35
CA LEU A 108 18.05 3.50 8.67
C LEU A 108 16.60 3.65 8.20
N LEU A 109 16.21 4.89 7.93
CA LEU A 109 14.86 5.30 7.60
C LEU A 109 14.62 5.45 6.08
N GLN A 110 15.51 4.93 5.24
CA GLN A 110 15.37 5.05 3.78
C GLN A 110 14.33 4.08 3.18
N GLY A 111 13.71 3.24 4.02
CA GLY A 111 12.71 2.27 3.61
C GLY A 111 11.33 2.64 4.14
N SER A 112 10.37 1.73 3.97
CA SER A 112 9.08 1.83 4.66
C SER A 112 9.24 1.44 6.11
N ASP A 113 8.99 2.39 7.01
CA ASP A 113 9.26 2.27 8.43
C ASP A 113 8.05 2.64 9.31
N ARG A 114 8.12 2.27 10.58
CA ARG A 114 7.05 2.48 11.56
C ARG A 114 7.56 3.26 12.76
N PHE A 115 6.90 4.36 13.08
CA PHE A 115 7.16 5.21 14.24
C PHE A 115 5.98 5.17 15.21
N GLU A 116 6.27 4.97 16.49
CA GLU A 116 5.30 4.98 17.59
C GLU A 116 5.83 5.94 18.68
N LEU A 117 5.28 7.17 18.73
CA LEU A 117 5.94 8.25 19.47
C LEU A 117 5.62 8.30 20.98
N GLY A 118 4.48 7.72 21.38
CA GLY A 118 4.13 7.56 22.78
C GLY A 118 3.40 8.78 23.34
N SER A 119 3.84 9.33 24.48
CA SER A 119 3.27 10.54 25.07
C SER A 119 4.26 11.69 25.00
N GLY A 120 3.77 12.92 24.81
CA GLY A 120 4.54 14.15 24.73
C GLY A 120 4.22 14.94 23.46
N ASN A 121 4.89 16.08 23.27
CA ASN A 121 4.81 16.80 22.01
C ASN A 121 6.00 16.39 21.15
N ASP A 122 5.80 15.49 20.22
CA ASP A 122 6.85 14.88 19.43
C ASP A 122 7.00 15.56 18.06
N ASN A 123 8.23 15.54 17.54
CA ASN A 123 8.54 16.06 16.21
C ASN A 123 9.28 14.98 15.44
N VAL A 124 8.75 14.56 14.29
CA VAL A 124 9.34 13.55 13.41
C VAL A 124 9.70 14.19 12.09
N TRP A 125 10.90 13.92 11.60
CA TRP A 125 11.27 14.29 10.25
C TRP A 125 11.15 13.06 9.39
N ASN A 126 10.24 13.14 8.43
CA ASN A 126 9.96 12.00 7.58
C ASN A 126 11.11 11.77 6.60
N SER A 127 11.18 10.53 6.14
CA SER A 127 12.23 10.01 5.28
C SER A 127 11.65 9.54 3.95
N ALA A 128 12.43 8.77 3.20
CA ALA A 128 11.96 8.17 1.95
C ALA A 128 11.38 6.80 2.27
N GLY A 129 10.24 6.47 1.67
CA GLY A 129 9.54 5.23 1.97
C GLY A 129 8.04 5.51 2.12
N ALA A 130 7.25 4.45 2.22
CA ALA A 130 5.87 4.56 2.69
C ALA A 130 5.87 4.29 4.20
N ASP A 131 5.85 5.35 4.99
CA ASP A 131 6.04 5.31 6.43
C ASP A 131 4.71 5.33 7.20
N TYR A 132 4.72 4.77 8.40
CA TYR A 132 3.62 4.87 9.36
C TYR A 132 4.08 5.60 10.60
N ILE A 133 3.41 6.70 10.95
CA ILE A 133 3.76 7.51 12.12
C ILE A 133 2.53 7.65 13.00
N ASP A 134 2.59 7.14 14.23
CA ASP A 134 1.58 7.38 15.28
C ASP A 134 2.17 8.30 16.34
N GLY A 135 1.68 9.54 16.41
CA GLY A 135 2.13 10.54 17.39
C GLY A 135 1.75 10.22 18.83
N GLY A 136 0.68 9.44 19.03
CA GLY A 136 0.19 9.09 20.35
C GLY A 136 -0.47 10.27 21.08
N GLU A 137 -0.07 10.54 22.32
CA GLU A 137 -0.67 11.58 23.16
C GLU A 137 0.14 12.86 23.14
N GLY A 138 -0.44 13.97 22.68
CA GLY A 138 0.12 15.31 22.86
C GLY A 138 -0.13 16.18 21.66
N TYR A 139 0.83 17.05 21.34
CA TYR A 139 0.82 17.84 20.11
C TYR A 139 2.03 17.46 19.27
N ASP A 140 1.75 16.71 18.22
CA ASP A 140 2.76 16.02 17.42
C ASP A 140 2.86 16.65 16.03
N SER A 141 4.09 16.72 15.52
CA SER A 141 4.35 17.24 14.19
C SER A 141 5.26 16.37 13.34
N VAL A 142 4.96 16.32 12.04
CA VAL A 142 5.79 15.63 11.04
C VAL A 142 6.32 16.64 10.02
N ARG A 143 7.61 16.57 9.68
CA ARG A 143 8.26 17.44 8.69
C ARG A 143 8.60 16.68 7.41
N TYR A 144 8.21 17.27 6.30
CA TYR A 144 8.59 16.95 4.93
C TYR A 144 9.48 18.06 4.38
N PHE A 145 10.51 17.69 3.63
CA PHE A 145 11.50 18.65 3.12
C PHE A 145 11.07 19.37 1.83
N ASP A 146 10.20 18.75 1.03
CA ASP A 146 9.69 19.35 -0.21
C ASP A 146 8.54 20.33 0.05
N SER A 147 8.17 21.10 -0.98
CA SER A 147 7.02 22.00 -0.94
C SER A 147 5.70 21.24 -0.82
N LYS A 148 4.72 21.79 -0.11
CA LYS A 148 3.38 21.22 0.06
C LYS A 148 2.70 20.84 -1.26
N SER A 149 2.93 21.63 -2.31
CA SER A 149 2.40 21.36 -3.66
C SER A 149 2.90 20.07 -4.31
N GLY A 150 3.98 19.47 -3.79
CA GLY A 150 4.50 18.17 -4.21
C GLY A 150 3.72 16.98 -3.63
N TYR A 151 2.75 17.24 -2.74
CA TYR A 151 2.00 16.21 -2.04
C TYR A 151 0.49 16.36 -2.24
N THR A 152 -0.19 15.21 -2.25
CA THR A 152 -1.64 15.12 -2.08
C THR A 152 -1.93 14.68 -0.65
N LEU A 153 -2.74 15.46 0.07
CA LEU A 153 -3.11 15.19 1.46
C LEU A 153 -4.57 14.80 1.54
N THR A 154 -4.87 13.69 2.22
CA THR A 154 -6.24 13.28 2.55
C THR A 154 -6.34 12.96 4.04
N ARG A 155 -7.51 13.15 4.63
CA ARG A 155 -7.80 12.79 6.01
C ARG A 155 -9.09 12.01 6.08
N ASP A 156 -9.09 10.88 6.77
CA ASP A 156 -10.29 10.07 6.95
C ASP A 156 -11.12 10.47 8.19
N SER A 157 -12.21 9.74 8.41
CA SER A 157 -13.14 9.97 9.51
C SER A 157 -12.59 9.64 10.89
N ASP A 158 -11.56 8.78 10.99
CA ASP A 158 -10.87 8.49 12.26
C ASP A 158 -9.77 9.52 12.54
N GLY A 159 -9.51 10.40 11.58
CA GLY A 159 -8.53 11.46 11.67
C GLY A 159 -7.13 11.05 11.24
N ILE A 160 -6.97 9.88 10.61
CA ILE A 160 -5.71 9.47 9.99
C ILE A 160 -5.51 10.31 8.73
N VAL A 161 -4.28 10.76 8.53
CA VAL A 161 -3.85 11.56 7.39
C VAL A 161 -2.95 10.74 6.49
N TYR A 162 -3.21 10.78 5.19
CA TYR A 162 -2.37 10.17 4.16
C TYR A 162 -1.64 11.27 3.39
N VAL A 163 -0.32 11.14 3.28
CA VAL A 163 0.55 12.07 2.56
C VAL A 163 1.15 11.36 1.37
N LYS A 164 0.62 11.64 0.17
CA LYS A 164 1.06 11.00 -1.07
C LYS A 164 1.97 11.91 -1.87
N ASN A 165 3.17 11.45 -2.20
CA ASN A 165 4.10 12.19 -3.07
C ASN A 165 3.83 11.96 -4.58
N ALA A 166 4.55 12.68 -5.44
CA ALA A 166 4.41 12.58 -6.89
C ALA A 166 4.79 11.20 -7.47
N ALA A 167 5.63 10.43 -6.79
CA ALA A 167 5.98 9.05 -7.17
C ALA A 167 4.90 8.03 -6.75
N GLY A 168 3.86 8.48 -6.05
CA GLY A 168 2.75 7.66 -5.60
C GLY A 168 3.00 6.91 -4.29
N VAL A 169 4.14 7.15 -3.64
CA VAL A 169 4.44 6.65 -2.29
C VAL A 169 3.58 7.41 -1.29
N VAL A 170 3.03 6.70 -0.29
CA VAL A 170 2.07 7.24 0.67
C VAL A 170 2.53 6.97 2.09
N ASP A 171 2.65 8.03 2.86
CA ASP A 171 2.85 7.97 4.32
C ASP A 171 1.51 8.03 5.04
N THR A 172 1.41 7.32 6.16
CA THR A 172 0.22 7.22 7.01
C THR A 172 0.50 7.85 8.36
N LEU A 173 -0.21 8.91 8.69
CA LEU A 173 -0.01 9.71 9.90
C LEU A 173 -1.25 9.60 10.79
N LYS A 174 -1.06 9.14 12.03
CA LYS A 174 -2.11 9.00 13.04
C LYS A 174 -1.71 9.81 14.26
N ASN A 175 -2.69 10.45 14.91
CA ASN A 175 -2.45 11.31 16.08
C ASN A 175 -1.35 12.35 15.80
N ILE A 176 -1.40 12.99 14.63
CA ILE A 176 -0.50 14.08 14.26
C ILE A 176 -1.33 15.35 14.12
N GLU A 177 -0.95 16.42 14.79
CA GLU A 177 -1.68 17.69 14.78
C GLU A 177 -1.17 18.62 13.67
N ARG A 178 0.11 18.49 13.27
CA ARG A 178 0.74 19.44 12.33
C ARG A 178 1.69 18.77 11.35
N ILE A 179 1.61 19.21 10.09
CA ILE A 179 2.56 18.83 9.05
C ILE A 179 3.33 20.06 8.59
N ASP A 180 4.65 19.97 8.66
CA ASP A 180 5.62 20.92 8.15
C ASP A 180 6.08 20.54 6.74
N PHE A 181 6.16 21.53 5.85
CA PHE A 181 6.74 21.43 4.51
C PHE A 181 7.84 22.48 4.35
N GLY A 182 8.64 22.36 3.28
CA GLY A 182 9.68 23.35 2.97
C GLY A 182 9.16 24.77 2.73
N ASP A 183 7.87 24.92 2.37
CA ASP A 183 7.22 26.20 2.03
C ASP A 183 6.09 26.61 2.98
N GLY A 184 5.88 25.91 4.08
CA GLY A 184 4.85 26.25 5.07
C GLY A 184 4.39 25.07 5.90
N SER A 185 3.28 25.24 6.63
CA SER A 185 2.70 24.16 7.43
C SER A 185 1.18 24.10 7.29
N ILE A 186 0.61 22.95 7.62
CA ILE A 186 -0.84 22.74 7.73
C ILE A 186 -1.14 22.00 9.03
N THR A 187 -2.24 22.36 9.70
CA THR A 187 -2.76 21.53 10.80
C THR A 187 -3.68 20.47 10.23
N THR A 188 -3.66 19.26 10.79
CA THR A 188 -4.33 18.11 10.17
C THR A 188 -5.86 18.27 10.10
N ASP A 189 -6.45 19.05 11.01
CA ASP A 189 -7.86 19.47 10.99
C ASP A 189 -8.24 20.35 9.78
N GLN A 190 -7.28 21.04 9.16
CA GLN A 190 -7.48 21.83 7.94
C GLN A 190 -7.44 20.98 6.66
N ILE A 191 -7.00 19.73 6.75
CA ILE A 191 -7.01 18.80 5.62
C ILE A 191 -8.45 18.39 5.38
N ALA A 192 -8.97 18.71 4.19
CA ALA A 192 -10.33 18.39 3.82
C ALA A 192 -10.56 16.88 4.02
N GLN A 193 -11.59 16.54 4.80
CA GLN A 193 -12.14 15.18 4.82
C GLN A 193 -12.90 15.00 3.52
N PRO A 194 -12.37 14.24 2.54
CA PRO A 194 -13.17 13.91 1.38
C PRO A 194 -14.37 13.08 1.88
N ALA A 195 -15.51 13.19 1.24
CA ALA A 195 -16.55 12.18 1.41
C ALA A 195 -15.98 10.85 0.86
N ASN A 196 -15.46 10.00 1.75
CA ASN A 196 -14.86 8.67 1.50
C ASN A 196 -13.65 8.63 0.54
N PRO A 197 -12.39 8.72 1.05
CA PRO A 197 -11.22 8.62 0.18
C PRO A 197 -10.76 7.21 -0.22
N GLY A 198 -11.11 6.13 0.49
CA GLY A 198 -10.39 4.84 0.34
C GLY A 198 -8.92 4.97 0.77
N GLY A 199 -8.43 4.02 1.57
CA GLY A 199 -7.12 4.14 2.24
C GLY A 199 -6.05 3.19 1.72
N LEU A 200 -4.78 3.63 1.77
CA LEU A 200 -3.64 2.71 1.79
C LEU A 200 -3.39 2.30 3.24
N LEU A 201 -3.66 1.05 3.57
CA LEU A 201 -3.50 0.45 4.89
C LEU A 201 -2.23 -0.42 4.88
N LEU A 202 -1.56 -0.59 6.00
CA LEU A 202 -0.34 -1.42 6.07
C LEU A 202 -0.65 -2.77 6.72
N GLY A 203 -0.21 -3.85 6.07
CA GLY A 203 -0.23 -5.19 6.64
C GLY A 203 1.11 -5.59 7.25
N GLY A 204 1.11 -6.63 8.07
CA GLY A 204 2.29 -7.26 8.69
C GLY A 204 2.40 -7.08 10.21
N ASP A 205 1.42 -6.45 10.87
CA ASP A 205 1.43 -6.19 12.31
C ASP A 205 0.55 -7.15 13.13
N GLY A 206 -0.18 -8.06 12.47
CA GLY A 206 -1.05 -9.02 13.14
C GLY A 206 -2.40 -8.45 13.59
N SER A 207 -2.78 -7.26 13.12
CA SER A 207 -4.01 -6.58 13.47
C SER A 207 -5.21 -6.97 12.59
N THR A 208 -6.41 -6.63 13.06
CA THR A 208 -7.59 -6.57 12.20
C THR A 208 -7.59 -5.23 11.46
N ILE A 209 -7.72 -5.29 10.14
CA ILE A 209 -7.76 -4.13 9.25
C ILE A 209 -9.14 -4.11 8.58
N GLU A 210 -9.89 -3.04 8.82
CA GLU A 210 -11.19 -2.83 8.19
C GLU A 210 -11.04 -1.70 7.16
N GLY A 211 -11.22 -2.03 5.88
CA GLY A 211 -11.27 -1.04 4.81
C GLY A 211 -12.54 -0.20 4.92
N LYS A 212 -12.41 1.06 4.51
CA LYS A 212 -13.46 2.07 4.60
C LYS A 212 -13.54 2.84 3.29
N GLY A 213 -14.68 2.74 2.63
CA GLY A 213 -14.97 3.47 1.40
C GLY A 213 -15.29 2.52 0.27
N THR A 214 -14.82 2.83 -0.93
CA THR A 214 -15.11 2.06 -2.15
C THR A 214 -13.91 1.30 -2.70
N LEU A 215 -12.68 1.71 -2.35
CA LEU A 215 -11.45 1.07 -2.80
C LEU A 215 -10.38 1.20 -1.71
N ASP A 216 -10.17 0.12 -0.98
CA ASP A 216 -9.20 0.03 0.10
C ASP A 216 -8.04 -0.89 -0.32
N THR A 217 -6.81 -0.42 -0.10
CA THR A 217 -5.59 -1.15 -0.47
C THR A 217 -4.75 -1.44 0.76
N VAL A 218 -4.49 -2.72 1.07
CA VAL A 218 -3.52 -3.10 2.11
C VAL A 218 -2.18 -3.42 1.46
N THR A 219 -1.09 -2.78 1.90
CA THR A 219 0.25 -3.02 1.38
C THR A 219 1.05 -3.96 2.27
N TYR A 220 1.69 -4.93 1.63
CA TYR A 220 2.64 -5.86 2.19
C TYR A 220 4.01 -5.65 1.52
N SER A 221 5.07 -5.59 2.33
CA SER A 221 6.40 -5.22 1.85
C SER A 221 7.11 -6.31 1.05
N ALA A 222 6.70 -7.57 1.19
CA ALA A 222 7.30 -8.70 0.48
C ALA A 222 6.40 -9.17 -0.69
N ALA A 223 6.95 -10.05 -1.52
CA ALA A 223 6.23 -10.67 -2.62
C ALA A 223 5.06 -11.53 -2.10
N LYS A 224 3.96 -11.63 -2.86
CA LYS A 224 2.74 -12.39 -2.51
C LYS A 224 3.05 -13.82 -2.05
N GLY A 225 4.06 -14.46 -2.66
CA GLY A 225 4.49 -15.82 -2.32
C GLY A 225 5.02 -16.01 -0.88
N ASN A 226 5.30 -14.93 -0.15
CA ASN A 226 5.73 -14.99 1.26
C ASN A 226 4.55 -14.98 2.24
N TYR A 227 3.32 -14.90 1.74
CA TYR A 227 2.10 -14.84 2.54
C TYR A 227 1.17 -16.01 2.21
N SER A 228 0.43 -16.46 3.22
CA SER A 228 -0.68 -17.40 3.05
C SER A 228 -2.01 -16.70 3.27
N PHE A 229 -3.05 -17.15 2.55
CA PHE A 229 -4.37 -16.53 2.55
C PHE A 229 -5.41 -17.53 3.03
N ALA A 230 -6.32 -17.10 3.92
CA ALA A 230 -7.45 -17.90 4.35
C ALA A 230 -8.72 -17.05 4.36
N ARG A 231 -9.70 -17.41 3.53
CA ARG A 231 -10.99 -16.70 3.45
C ARG A 231 -11.97 -17.27 4.47
N ASN A 232 -12.64 -16.40 5.22
CA ASN A 232 -13.64 -16.77 6.21
C ASN A 232 -14.81 -15.78 6.15
N GLY A 233 -15.87 -16.18 5.45
CA GLY A 233 -16.97 -15.28 5.10
C GLY A 233 -16.45 -14.08 4.31
N ASP A 234 -16.81 -12.88 4.77
CA ASP A 234 -16.42 -11.61 4.15
C ASP A 234 -15.00 -11.14 4.54
N SER A 235 -14.32 -11.89 5.41
CA SER A 235 -12.96 -11.58 5.85
C SER A 235 -11.92 -12.45 5.14
N ILE A 236 -10.71 -11.91 4.99
CA ILE A 236 -9.53 -12.65 4.55
C ILE A 236 -8.42 -12.50 5.58
N THR A 237 -7.87 -13.62 6.03
CA THR A 237 -6.67 -13.63 6.86
C THR A 237 -5.45 -13.73 5.96
N VAL A 238 -4.48 -12.83 6.15
CA VAL A 238 -3.19 -12.84 5.47
C VAL A 238 -2.11 -13.07 6.50
N SER A 239 -1.39 -14.18 6.40
CA SER A 239 -0.35 -14.57 7.36
C SER A 239 1.03 -14.59 6.73
N ASP A 240 2.02 -14.05 7.43
CA ASP A 240 3.42 -14.16 7.03
C ASP A 240 4.04 -15.51 7.45
N SER A 241 5.28 -15.75 7.03
CA SER A 241 6.03 -16.97 7.37
C SER A 241 6.36 -17.14 8.87
N ASN A 242 6.23 -16.08 9.67
CA ASN A 242 6.47 -16.10 11.12
C ASN A 242 5.18 -16.36 11.92
N GLY A 243 4.04 -16.47 11.24
CA GLY A 243 2.72 -16.67 11.85
C GLY A 243 2.04 -15.37 12.30
N VAL A 244 2.57 -14.20 11.92
CA VAL A 244 1.88 -12.92 12.11
C VAL A 244 0.74 -12.83 11.09
N ALA A 245 -0.48 -12.61 11.56
CA ALA A 245 -1.68 -12.72 10.74
C ALA A 245 -2.55 -11.47 10.83
N ASN A 246 -2.78 -10.80 9.70
CA ASN A 246 -3.78 -9.75 9.60
C ASN A 246 -5.13 -10.33 9.23
N VAL A 247 -6.21 -9.83 9.85
CA VAL A 247 -7.59 -10.14 9.45
C VAL A 247 -8.14 -8.93 8.71
N LEU A 248 -8.39 -9.06 7.42
CA LEU A 248 -8.86 -7.97 6.56
C LEU A 248 -10.37 -8.10 6.34
N VAL A 249 -11.08 -7.00 6.49
CA VAL A 249 -12.53 -6.88 6.28
C VAL A 249 -12.78 -5.70 5.35
N ASN A 250 -13.67 -5.82 4.37
CA ASN A 250 -13.99 -4.75 3.41
C ASN A 250 -12.75 -4.15 2.71
N VAL A 251 -11.81 -4.99 2.27
CA VAL A 251 -10.59 -4.57 1.55
C VAL A 251 -10.65 -5.08 0.12
N GLU A 252 -10.45 -4.18 -0.85
CA GLU A 252 -10.56 -4.51 -2.27
C GLU A 252 -9.21 -4.85 -2.91
N ARG A 253 -8.08 -4.37 -2.38
CA ARG A 253 -6.75 -4.58 -2.99
C ARG A 253 -5.74 -4.98 -1.93
N LEU A 254 -4.89 -5.95 -2.26
CA LEU A 254 -3.65 -6.23 -1.52
C LEU A 254 -2.46 -5.94 -2.43
N SER A 255 -1.66 -4.93 -2.09
CA SER A 255 -0.45 -4.57 -2.82
C SER A 255 0.76 -5.31 -2.24
N PHE A 256 1.55 -5.93 -3.08
CA PHE A 256 2.79 -6.64 -2.74
C PHE A 256 3.94 -6.07 -3.57
N SER A 257 5.18 -6.45 -3.24
CA SER A 257 6.34 -6.01 -4.01
C SER A 257 6.37 -6.51 -5.46
N ASP A 258 5.57 -7.53 -5.79
CA ASP A 258 5.54 -8.23 -7.09
C ASP A 258 4.18 -8.18 -7.80
N GLY A 259 3.22 -7.41 -7.29
CA GLY A 259 1.91 -7.24 -7.91
C GLY A 259 0.81 -6.89 -6.92
N VAL A 260 -0.43 -6.84 -7.41
CA VAL A 260 -1.63 -6.51 -6.65
C VAL A 260 -2.64 -7.64 -6.77
N LEU A 261 -3.18 -8.10 -5.63
CA LEU A 261 -4.31 -9.01 -5.59
C LEU A 261 -5.61 -8.20 -5.41
N ALA A 262 -6.49 -8.20 -6.41
CA ALA A 262 -7.81 -7.61 -6.30
C ALA A 262 -8.82 -8.62 -5.69
N LEU A 263 -9.49 -8.22 -4.61
CA LEU A 263 -10.39 -9.04 -3.80
C LEU A 263 -11.87 -8.78 -4.09
N ASP A 264 -12.20 -7.65 -4.73
CA ASP A 264 -13.53 -7.20 -5.16
C ASP A 264 -14.05 -7.98 -6.37
N ILE A 265 -14.14 -9.30 -6.21
CA ILE A 265 -14.63 -10.22 -7.24
C ILE A 265 -16.11 -9.96 -7.59
N ASP A 266 -16.85 -9.26 -6.74
CA ASP A 266 -18.20 -8.77 -7.02
C ASP A 266 -18.24 -7.29 -7.40
N GLY A 267 -17.13 -6.57 -7.23
CA GLY A 267 -16.95 -5.16 -7.58
C GLY A 267 -16.31 -4.96 -8.96
N ASN A 268 -15.59 -3.85 -9.11
CA ASN A 268 -15.04 -3.41 -10.39
C ASN A 268 -14.08 -4.42 -11.03
N ALA A 269 -13.21 -5.06 -10.24
CA ALA A 269 -12.28 -6.06 -10.78
C ALA A 269 -13.00 -7.29 -11.34
N GLY A 270 -13.97 -7.80 -10.58
CA GLY A 270 -14.82 -8.90 -11.03
C GLY A 270 -15.65 -8.55 -12.27
N MET A 271 -16.25 -7.35 -12.30
CA MET A 271 -17.03 -6.86 -13.43
C MET A 271 -16.19 -6.75 -14.71
N ALA A 272 -14.96 -6.22 -14.61
CA ALA A 272 -14.05 -6.13 -15.75
C ALA A 272 -13.68 -7.53 -16.28
N TYR A 273 -13.33 -8.46 -15.38
CA TYR A 273 -12.99 -9.84 -15.75
C TYR A 273 -14.17 -10.55 -16.42
N ARG A 274 -15.36 -10.46 -15.82
CA ARG A 274 -16.58 -11.09 -16.37
C ARG A 274 -16.96 -10.53 -17.72
N LEU A 275 -16.76 -9.24 -17.96
CA LEU A 275 -17.06 -8.63 -19.24
C LEU A 275 -16.07 -9.05 -20.34
N TYR A 276 -14.79 -9.27 -20.00
CA TYR A 276 -13.84 -9.89 -20.93
C TYR A 276 -14.31 -11.30 -21.34
N GLN A 277 -14.68 -12.13 -20.36
CA GLN A 277 -15.20 -13.47 -20.65
C GLN A 277 -16.48 -13.39 -21.48
N ALA A 278 -17.41 -12.50 -21.13
CA ALA A 278 -18.69 -12.36 -21.81
C ALA A 278 -18.56 -11.86 -23.24
N ALA A 279 -17.67 -10.90 -23.49
CA ALA A 279 -17.53 -10.25 -24.79
C ALA A 279 -16.56 -10.97 -25.72
N LEU A 280 -15.50 -11.59 -25.19
CA LEU A 280 -14.38 -12.12 -25.97
C LEU A 280 -14.14 -13.62 -25.75
N GLU A 281 -14.91 -14.26 -24.87
CA GLU A 281 -14.84 -15.71 -24.58
C GLU A 281 -13.42 -16.18 -24.17
N ARG A 282 -12.68 -15.31 -23.46
CA ARG A 282 -11.31 -15.59 -23.01
C ARG A 282 -11.00 -15.01 -21.64
N THR A 283 -9.97 -15.59 -21.01
CA THR A 283 -9.25 -14.99 -19.89
C THR A 283 -8.69 -13.62 -20.31
N PRO A 284 -8.87 -12.56 -19.49
CA PRO A 284 -8.26 -11.27 -19.75
C PRO A 284 -6.74 -11.35 -19.78
N ASP A 285 -6.12 -10.53 -20.62
CA ASP A 285 -4.69 -10.24 -20.50
C ASP A 285 -4.45 -9.27 -19.34
N ASN A 286 -3.30 -9.38 -18.67
CA ASN A 286 -3.05 -8.66 -17.43
C ASN A 286 -3.05 -7.13 -17.62
N ASP A 287 -2.41 -6.64 -18.68
CA ASP A 287 -2.29 -5.20 -18.96
C ASP A 287 -3.65 -4.56 -19.30
N GLY A 288 -4.42 -5.21 -20.17
CA GLY A 288 -5.78 -4.76 -20.49
C GLY A 288 -6.69 -4.79 -19.28
N LEU A 289 -6.62 -5.85 -18.47
CA LEU A 289 -7.43 -5.94 -17.25
C LEU A 289 -7.07 -4.83 -16.25
N LYS A 290 -5.78 -4.62 -15.96
CA LYS A 290 -5.32 -3.50 -15.10
C LYS A 290 -5.83 -2.16 -15.60
N TYR A 291 -5.74 -1.91 -16.91
CA TYR A 291 -6.22 -0.66 -17.51
C TYR A 291 -7.71 -0.44 -17.25
N TRP A 292 -8.54 -1.45 -17.49
CA TRP A 292 -9.98 -1.31 -17.34
C TRP A 292 -10.43 -1.24 -15.88
N ILE A 293 -9.80 -2.02 -15.00
CA ILE A 293 -10.02 -1.92 -13.55
C ILE A 293 -9.70 -0.52 -13.06
N GLY A 294 -8.52 0.02 -13.40
CA GLY A 294 -8.12 1.37 -12.97
C GLY A 294 -9.10 2.47 -13.41
N ARG A 295 -9.67 2.35 -14.62
CA ARG A 295 -10.68 3.31 -15.11
C ARG A 295 -12.05 3.15 -14.46
N LEU A 296 -12.43 1.94 -14.09
CA LEU A 296 -13.67 1.69 -13.34
C LEU A 296 -13.51 2.22 -11.90
N ASP A 297 -12.36 1.96 -11.29
CA ASP A 297 -12.01 2.39 -9.94
C ASP A 297 -11.94 3.92 -9.81
N SER A 298 -11.41 4.61 -10.84
CA SER A 298 -11.38 6.08 -10.87
C SER A 298 -12.73 6.73 -11.21
N GLY A 299 -13.71 5.96 -11.68
CA GLY A 299 -14.97 6.48 -12.24
C GLY A 299 -14.84 7.13 -13.62
N ASP A 300 -13.68 7.04 -14.28
CA ASP A 300 -13.45 7.53 -15.65
C ASP A 300 -14.22 6.74 -16.72
N THR A 301 -14.76 5.59 -16.35
CA THR A 301 -15.64 4.78 -17.18
C THR A 301 -16.68 4.07 -16.31
N ASN A 302 -17.63 3.40 -16.96
CA ASN A 302 -18.57 2.48 -16.33
C ASN A 302 -18.70 1.21 -17.17
N LEU A 303 -19.41 0.20 -16.64
CA LEU A 303 -19.51 -1.10 -17.30
C LEU A 303 -20.12 -1.04 -18.70
N ALA A 304 -21.11 -0.18 -18.93
CA ALA A 304 -21.73 -0.01 -20.24
C ALA A 304 -20.74 0.59 -21.26
N ALA A 305 -19.95 1.59 -20.86
CA ALA A 305 -18.92 2.18 -21.73
C ALA A 305 -17.75 1.21 -22.00
N LEU A 306 -17.42 0.36 -21.02
CA LEU A 306 -16.47 -0.74 -21.20
C LEU A 306 -16.99 -1.77 -22.21
N ALA A 307 -18.26 -2.17 -22.09
CA ALA A 307 -18.91 -3.11 -23.01
C ALA A 307 -18.95 -2.56 -24.44
N ASP A 308 -19.25 -1.26 -24.59
CA ASP A 308 -19.19 -0.57 -25.87
C ASP A 308 -17.79 -0.58 -26.48
N SER A 309 -16.75 -0.41 -25.64
CA SER A 309 -15.35 -0.49 -26.07
C SER A 309 -14.99 -1.88 -26.59
N PHE A 310 -15.48 -2.94 -25.97
CA PHE A 310 -15.27 -4.32 -26.45
C PHE A 310 -16.04 -4.61 -27.72
N ILE A 311 -17.33 -4.27 -27.82
CA ILE A 311 -18.13 -4.44 -29.05
C ILE A 311 -17.45 -3.72 -30.23
N ASN A 312 -16.86 -2.56 -29.97
CA ASN A 312 -16.19 -1.77 -30.99
C ASN A 312 -14.74 -2.17 -31.27
N SER A 313 -14.16 -3.08 -30.48
CA SER A 313 -12.78 -3.53 -30.64
C SER A 313 -12.56 -4.29 -31.96
N PRO A 314 -11.35 -4.25 -32.54
CA PRO A 314 -11.00 -5.08 -33.68
C PRO A 314 -11.20 -6.59 -33.41
N GLU A 315 -10.90 -7.04 -32.20
CA GLU A 315 -11.03 -8.44 -31.78
C GLU A 315 -12.48 -8.92 -31.84
N PHE A 316 -13.40 -8.17 -31.22
CA PHE A 316 -14.83 -8.50 -31.25
C PHE A 316 -15.37 -8.47 -32.68
N LYS A 317 -15.07 -7.42 -33.44
CA LYS A 317 -15.54 -7.26 -34.83
C LYS A 317 -15.02 -8.35 -35.75
N SER A 318 -13.79 -8.80 -35.54
CA SER A 318 -13.22 -9.90 -36.33
C SER A 318 -13.86 -11.25 -36.01
N THR A 319 -14.30 -11.46 -34.78
CA THR A 319 -14.83 -12.75 -34.30
C THR A 319 -16.34 -12.84 -34.57
N TYR A 320 -17.07 -11.80 -34.23
CA TYR A 320 -18.54 -11.81 -34.21
C TYR A 320 -19.17 -10.93 -35.28
N GLY A 321 -18.41 -10.00 -35.88
CA GLY A 321 -18.91 -8.99 -36.82
C GLY A 321 -19.23 -7.66 -36.14
N ASP A 322 -19.64 -6.69 -36.95
CA ASP A 322 -20.05 -5.35 -36.49
C ASP A 322 -21.58 -5.15 -36.60
N GLU A 323 -22.09 -4.01 -36.13
CA GLU A 323 -23.53 -3.72 -36.20
C GLU A 323 -24.10 -3.69 -37.62
N ARG A 324 -23.26 -3.53 -38.65
CA ARG A 324 -23.68 -3.54 -40.06
C ARG A 324 -23.82 -4.95 -40.60
N SER A 325 -23.06 -5.90 -40.06
CA SER A 325 -23.02 -7.31 -40.49
C SER A 325 -23.80 -8.25 -39.58
N VAL A 326 -24.08 -7.83 -38.34
CA VAL A 326 -24.79 -8.63 -37.32
C VAL A 326 -26.12 -7.96 -37.02
N SER A 327 -27.24 -8.65 -37.28
CA SER A 327 -28.57 -8.17 -36.88
C SER A 327 -28.77 -8.22 -35.36
N ASN A 328 -29.77 -7.50 -34.84
CA ASN A 328 -30.13 -7.59 -33.42
C ASN A 328 -30.50 -9.01 -32.99
N SER A 329 -31.22 -9.75 -33.85
CA SER A 329 -31.50 -11.17 -33.65
C SER A 329 -30.24 -12.01 -33.47
N LYS A 330 -29.26 -11.84 -34.37
CA LYS A 330 -28.01 -12.58 -34.28
C LYS A 330 -27.17 -12.17 -33.06
N PHE A 331 -27.17 -10.89 -32.71
CA PHE A 331 -26.49 -10.41 -31.51
C PHE A 331 -27.05 -11.06 -30.23
N VAL A 332 -28.38 -11.15 -30.08
CA VAL A 332 -29.00 -11.83 -28.93
C VAL A 332 -28.66 -13.32 -28.91
N GLU A 333 -28.66 -13.99 -30.06
CA GLU A 333 -28.21 -15.38 -30.16
C GLU A 333 -26.77 -15.56 -29.67
N LEU A 334 -25.85 -14.66 -30.04
CA LEU A 334 -24.46 -14.70 -29.60
C LEU A 334 -24.33 -14.55 -28.07
N LEU A 335 -25.12 -13.66 -27.45
CA LEU A 335 -25.11 -13.51 -25.99
C LEU A 335 -25.53 -14.81 -25.28
N TYR A 336 -26.54 -15.52 -25.76
CA TYR A 336 -26.89 -16.81 -25.14
C TYR A 336 -25.81 -17.87 -25.37
N THR A 337 -25.33 -18.00 -26.61
CA THR A 337 -24.47 -19.12 -27.00
C THR A 337 -23.01 -18.95 -26.60
N HIS A 338 -22.46 -17.74 -26.65
CA HIS A 338 -21.05 -17.45 -26.33
C HIS A 338 -20.88 -16.84 -24.94
N THR A 339 -21.74 -15.91 -24.52
CA THR A 339 -21.64 -15.34 -23.17
C THR A 339 -22.16 -16.31 -22.11
N LEU A 340 -23.27 -17.01 -22.37
CA LEU A 340 -23.88 -17.92 -21.39
C LEU A 340 -23.61 -19.41 -21.67
N GLY A 341 -23.00 -19.75 -22.80
CA GLY A 341 -22.65 -21.14 -23.13
C GLY A 341 -23.86 -22.06 -23.34
N ARG A 342 -25.04 -21.51 -23.66
CA ARG A 342 -26.28 -22.29 -23.83
C ARG A 342 -27.18 -21.77 -24.94
N ASN A 343 -28.14 -22.60 -25.34
CA ASN A 343 -29.20 -22.14 -26.24
C ASN A 343 -30.15 -21.16 -25.53
N TYR A 344 -30.69 -20.23 -26.29
CA TYR A 344 -31.73 -19.32 -25.81
C TYR A 344 -33.05 -20.06 -25.61
N ASP A 345 -33.80 -19.64 -24.60
CA ASP A 345 -35.22 -19.91 -24.54
C ASP A 345 -35.95 -18.96 -25.50
N GLN A 346 -37.01 -19.44 -26.14
CA GLN A 346 -37.64 -18.69 -27.23
C GLN A 346 -38.28 -17.38 -26.74
N ASP A 347 -38.83 -17.36 -25.52
CA ASP A 347 -39.50 -16.19 -24.96
C ASP A 347 -38.51 -15.08 -24.60
N GLY A 348 -37.40 -15.42 -23.91
CA GLY A 348 -36.32 -14.51 -23.58
C GLY A 348 -35.62 -13.96 -24.81
N TYR A 349 -35.35 -14.81 -25.81
CA TYR A 349 -34.82 -14.37 -27.10
C TYR A 349 -35.75 -13.35 -27.77
N ASN A 350 -37.04 -13.66 -27.90
CA ASN A 350 -38.02 -12.77 -28.50
C ASN A 350 -38.13 -11.44 -27.75
N TYR A 351 -38.09 -11.49 -26.41
CA TYR A 351 -38.11 -10.31 -25.56
C TYR A 351 -36.93 -9.38 -25.86
N TRP A 352 -35.70 -9.89 -25.80
CA TRP A 352 -34.50 -9.07 -26.01
C TRP A 352 -34.39 -8.53 -27.43
N VAL A 353 -34.75 -9.33 -28.43
CA VAL A 353 -34.80 -8.88 -29.83
C VAL A 353 -35.82 -7.76 -30.00
N SER A 354 -36.99 -7.86 -29.37
CA SER A 354 -38.00 -6.79 -29.38
C SER A 354 -37.47 -5.51 -28.73
N LYS A 355 -36.77 -5.62 -27.59
CA LYS A 355 -36.21 -4.45 -26.89
C LYS A 355 -35.15 -3.73 -27.72
N LEU A 356 -34.27 -4.48 -28.39
CA LEU A 356 -33.27 -3.90 -29.30
C LEU A 356 -33.92 -3.26 -30.54
N ASN A 357 -34.90 -3.93 -31.15
CA ASN A 357 -35.57 -3.40 -32.34
C ASN A 357 -36.45 -2.18 -32.02
N GLY A 358 -36.99 -2.10 -30.81
CA GLY A 358 -37.77 -0.96 -30.31
C GLY A 358 -36.93 0.18 -29.75
N ASN A 359 -35.60 0.09 -29.74
CA ASN A 359 -34.67 1.03 -29.10
C ASN A 359 -34.95 1.26 -27.60
N GLU A 360 -35.54 0.27 -26.91
CA GLU A 360 -35.75 0.31 -25.47
C GLU A 360 -34.48 -0.08 -24.69
N THR A 361 -33.56 -0.77 -25.36
CA THR A 361 -32.20 -1.04 -24.89
C THR A 361 -31.24 -0.94 -26.08
N ASN A 362 -29.94 -1.08 -25.82
CA ASN A 362 -28.89 -1.08 -26.85
C ASN A 362 -27.88 -2.21 -26.57
N ARG A 363 -26.98 -2.47 -27.53
CA ARG A 363 -26.07 -3.62 -27.45
C ARG A 363 -25.09 -3.55 -26.29
N ARG A 364 -24.55 -2.36 -25.98
CA ARG A 364 -23.60 -2.19 -24.86
C ARG A 364 -24.25 -2.44 -23.51
N ASP A 365 -25.48 -1.94 -23.31
CA ASP A 365 -26.21 -2.12 -22.06
C ASP A 365 -26.65 -3.58 -21.91
N LEU A 366 -27.04 -4.22 -23.02
CA LEU A 366 -27.42 -5.63 -23.02
C LEU A 366 -26.23 -6.56 -22.76
N LEU A 367 -25.06 -6.30 -23.37
CA LEU A 367 -23.84 -7.07 -23.08
C LEU A 367 -23.40 -6.91 -21.62
N ALA A 368 -23.40 -5.67 -21.10
CA ALA A 368 -23.12 -5.42 -19.69
C ALA A 368 -24.10 -6.19 -18.78
N PHE A 369 -25.40 -6.18 -19.11
CA PHE A 369 -26.42 -6.93 -18.38
C PHE A 369 -26.18 -8.44 -18.40
N PHE A 370 -25.88 -9.03 -19.56
CA PHE A 370 -25.58 -10.46 -19.67
C PHE A 370 -24.28 -10.85 -18.93
N SER A 371 -23.26 -9.99 -18.96
CA SER A 371 -21.99 -10.21 -18.26
C SER A 371 -22.16 -10.31 -16.74
N GLU A 372 -23.14 -9.61 -16.18
CA GLU A 372 -23.44 -9.61 -14.73
C GLU A 372 -24.58 -10.56 -14.34
N SER A 373 -25.07 -11.37 -15.28
CA SER A 373 -26.05 -12.42 -14.97
C SER A 373 -25.47 -13.45 -14.00
N ASN A 374 -26.33 -14.05 -13.17
CA ASN A 374 -25.92 -15.12 -12.24
C ASN A 374 -25.25 -16.29 -12.97
N GLU A 375 -25.65 -16.57 -14.22
CA GLU A 375 -25.09 -17.63 -15.05
C GLU A 375 -23.63 -17.33 -15.44
N ASN A 376 -23.34 -16.12 -15.93
CA ASN A 376 -21.95 -15.75 -16.27
C ASN A 376 -21.08 -15.60 -15.01
N LYS A 377 -21.65 -15.07 -13.91
CA LYS A 377 -20.96 -15.04 -12.60
C LYS A 377 -20.54 -16.43 -12.15
N ALA A 378 -21.44 -17.42 -12.26
CA ALA A 378 -21.13 -18.81 -11.92
C ALA A 378 -20.04 -19.41 -12.82
N GLN A 379 -20.02 -19.08 -14.12
CA GLN A 379 -18.99 -19.55 -15.06
C GLN A 379 -17.60 -19.01 -14.75
N VAL A 380 -17.52 -17.77 -14.26
CA VAL A 380 -16.25 -17.08 -13.96
C VAL A 380 -15.79 -17.31 -12.52
N HIS A 381 -16.70 -17.64 -11.61
CA HIS A 381 -16.45 -17.72 -10.18
C HIS A 381 -15.17 -18.45 -9.82
N ASP A 382 -14.99 -19.68 -10.31
CA ASP A 382 -13.84 -20.51 -9.93
C ASP A 382 -12.51 -19.87 -10.34
N ALA A 383 -12.48 -19.17 -11.48
CA ALA A 383 -11.27 -18.53 -12.00
C ALA A 383 -10.82 -17.31 -11.17
N ILE A 384 -11.74 -16.68 -10.43
CA ILE A 384 -11.46 -15.46 -9.66
C ILE A 384 -11.73 -15.61 -8.16
N SER A 385 -12.16 -16.79 -7.69
CA SER A 385 -12.61 -17.02 -6.32
C SER A 385 -11.55 -16.72 -5.25
N ASP A 386 -10.27 -16.84 -5.58
CA ASP A 386 -9.13 -16.50 -4.72
C ASP A 386 -8.66 -15.03 -4.86
N GLY A 387 -9.38 -14.23 -5.66
CA GLY A 387 -8.98 -12.90 -6.10
C GLY A 387 -8.28 -12.90 -7.46
N ILE A 388 -8.10 -11.71 -8.03
CA ILE A 388 -7.54 -11.49 -9.36
C ILE A 388 -6.12 -10.93 -9.21
N TRP A 389 -5.12 -11.67 -9.69
CA TRP A 389 -3.71 -11.25 -9.60
C TRP A 389 -3.31 -10.34 -10.77
N LEU A 390 -2.80 -9.17 -10.44
CA LEU A 390 -2.37 -8.12 -11.36
C LEU A 390 -0.86 -7.90 -11.19
N THR A 391 -0.07 -8.17 -12.22
CA THR A 391 1.42 -8.12 -12.18
C THR A 391 1.98 -6.86 -12.79
#